data_AF-A0A2A5FKS7-F1
#
_entry.id   AF-A0A2A5FKS7-F1
#
_cell.length_a   1.000
_cell.length_b   1.000
_cell.length_c   1.000
_cell.angle_alpha   90.00
_cell.angle_beta   90.00
_cell.angle_gamma   90.00
#
_symmetry.space_group_name_H-M   'P 1'
#
loop_
_entity.id
_entity.type
_entity.pdbx_description
1 polymer ?
#
loop_
_entity_poly.entity_id
_entity_poly.type
_entity_poly.pdbx_seq_one_letter_code
_entity_poly.pdbx_strand_id
1 'polypeptide(L)' 'METYKCSKCGMSVNASCGNCNAPLVNDVLKLDDGREVQVSKCPNGHGKIKSPLCCGEDMSCSV' A
#
# COMPACT_ATOMS: atom_id res chain seq x y z
N MET A 1 -3.18 12.41 -3.29
CA MET A 1 -4.00 11.20 -3.05
C MET A 1 -3.21 10.32 -2.10
N GLU A 2 -3.68 10.14 -0.87
CA GLU A 2 -2.97 9.36 0.16
C GLU A 2 -3.03 7.86 -0.17
N THR A 3 -1.89 7.19 -0.31
CA THR A 3 -1.85 5.73 -0.57
C THR A 3 -2.27 4.92 0.64
N TYR A 4 -2.04 5.44 1.85
CA TYR A 4 -2.39 4.78 3.11
C TYR A 4 -2.71 5.79 4.19
N LYS A 5 -3.68 5.47 5.05
CA LYS A 5 -4.04 6.27 6.23
C LYS A 5 -4.22 5.38 7.44
N CYS A 6 -3.65 5.77 8.57
CA CYS A 6 -3.89 5.12 9.85
C CYS A 6 -5.14 5.71 10.50
N SER A 7 -6.14 4.88 10.75
CA SER A 7 -7.39 5.29 11.41
C SER A 7 -7.21 5.67 12.88
N LYS A 8 -6.14 5.20 13.55
CA LYS A 8 -5.88 5.48 14.97
C LYS A 8 -5.24 6.83 15.23
N CYS A 9 -4.17 7.16 14.51
CA CYS A 9 -3.40 8.37 14.74
C CYS A 9 -3.52 9.41 13.61
N GLY A 10 -4.24 9.10 12.54
CA GLY A 10 -4.41 10.00 11.39
C GLY A 10 -3.18 10.12 10.48
N MET A 11 -2.11 9.35 10.74
CA MET A 11 -0.91 9.36 9.91
C MET A 11 -1.24 8.90 8.48
N SER A 12 -0.88 9.71 7.49
CA SER A 12 -1.04 9.40 6.07
C SER A 12 0.32 9.23 5.39
N VAL A 13 0.46 8.26 4.51
CA VAL A 13 1.71 7.98 3.78
C VAL A 13 1.47 8.06 2.27
N ASN A 14 2.38 8.76 1.59
CA ASN A 14 2.51 8.72 0.14
C ASN A 14 3.74 7.89 -0.23
N ALA A 15 3.55 6.84 -1.04
CA ALA A 15 4.62 5.95 -1.44
C ALA A 15 4.89 6.03 -2.95
N SER A 16 6.16 6.18 -3.31
CA SER A 16 6.65 6.19 -4.70
C SER A 16 7.69 5.11 -4.91
N CYS A 17 7.77 4.57 -6.12
CA CYS A 17 8.78 3.58 -6.48
C CYS A 17 10.16 4.22 -6.53
N GLY A 18 11.12 3.73 -5.75
CA GLY A 18 12.50 4.26 -5.75
C GLY A 18 13.24 4.12 -7.09
N ASN A 19 12.83 3.17 -7.94
CA ASN A 19 13.49 2.94 -9.24
C ASN A 19 13.05 3.95 -10.32
N CYS A 20 11.76 4.31 -10.35
CA CYS A 20 11.21 5.15 -11.42
C CYS A 20 10.51 6.41 -10.92
N ASN A 21 10.53 6.67 -9.61
CA ASN A 21 9.83 7.76 -8.91
C ASN A 21 8.32 7.87 -9.16
N ALA A 22 7.72 6.90 -9.85
CA ALA A 22 6.29 6.87 -10.10
C ALA A 22 5.52 6.60 -8.78
N PRO A 23 4.39 7.27 -8.54
CA PRO A 23 3.54 6.97 -7.39
C PRO A 23 3.07 5.53 -7.47
N LEU A 24 3.13 4.82 -6.34
CA LEU A 24 2.61 3.46 -6.27
C LEU A 24 1.08 3.51 -6.30
N VAL A 25 0.47 2.54 -6.98
CA VAL A 25 -0.98 2.41 -7.07
C VAL A 25 -1.47 1.36 -6.10
N ASN A 26 -2.64 1.56 -5.51
CA ASN A 26 -3.26 0.55 -4.64
C ASN A 26 -3.71 -0.66 -5.48
N ASP A 27 -3.49 -1.85 -4.96
CA ASP A 27 -3.78 -3.12 -5.60
C ASP A 27 -4.08 -4.16 -4.50
N VAL A 28 -4.75 -5.26 -4.85
CA VAL A 28 -5.08 -6.33 -3.90
C VAL A 28 -4.46 -7.63 -4.39
N LEU A 29 -3.59 -8.20 -3.56
CA LEU A 29 -2.98 -9.48 -3.81
C LEU A 29 -3.87 -10.59 -3.24
N LYS A 30 -4.44 -11.41 -4.12
CA LYS A 30 -5.11 -12.66 -3.77
C LYS A 30 -4.07 -13.75 -3.54
N LEU A 31 -4.13 -14.38 -2.37
CA LEU A 31 -3.34 -15.56 -2.00
C LEU A 31 -4.12 -16.82 -2.37
N ASP A 32 -3.40 -17.93 -2.55
CA ASP A 32 -4.00 -19.25 -2.86
C ASP A 32 -4.96 -19.74 -1.75
N ASP A 33 -4.73 -19.35 -0.50
CA ASP A 33 -5.63 -19.59 0.64
C ASP A 33 -6.95 -18.79 0.57
N GLY A 34 -7.20 -18.01 -0.49
CA GLY A 34 -8.36 -17.13 -0.63
C GLY A 34 -8.27 -15.83 0.19
N ARG A 35 -7.16 -15.61 0.91
CA ARG A 35 -6.91 -14.36 1.64
C ARG A 35 -6.54 -13.24 0.68
N GLU A 36 -7.00 -12.03 0.98
CA GLU A 36 -6.68 -10.82 0.25
C GLU A 36 -5.76 -9.92 1.08
N VAL A 37 -4.70 -9.40 0.47
CA VAL A 37 -3.74 -8.50 1.11
C VAL A 37 -3.67 -7.23 0.29
N GLN A 38 -3.90 -6.08 0.92
CA GLN A 38 -3.66 -4.79 0.26
C GLN A 38 -2.16 -4.59 0.02
N VAL A 39 -1.85 -4.16 -1.19
CA VAL A 39 -0.48 -3.88 -1.63
C VAL A 39 -0.45 -2.60 -2.44
N SER A 40 0.71 -1.95 -2.45
CA SER A 40 1.01 -0.86 -3.35
C SER A 40 1.91 -1.39 -4.46
N LYS A 41 1.39 -1.39 -5.69
CA LYS A 41 2.09 -1.90 -6.87
C LYS A 41 2.70 -0.74 -7.66
N CYS A 42 3.90 -0.97 -8.18
CA CYS A 42 4.51 -0.05 -9.14
C CYS A 42 3.80 -0.18 -10.50
N PRO A 43 3.29 0.91 -11.09
CA PRO A 43 2.60 0.86 -12.39
C PRO A 43 3.54 0.40 -13.52
N ASN A 44 4.85 0.56 -13.36
CA ASN A 44 5.87 0.13 -14.31
C ASN A 44 6.36 -1.31 -14.08
N GLY A 45 5.77 -2.06 -13.14
CA GLY A 45 6.08 -3.48 -12.95
C GLY A 45 7.36 -3.79 -12.15
N HIS A 46 8.01 -2.79 -11.56
CA HIS A 46 9.24 -3.01 -10.75
C HIS A 46 9.01 -3.81 -9.46
N GLY A 47 7.76 -3.91 -9.00
CA GLY A 47 7.43 -4.65 -7.78
C GLY A 47 6.17 -4.16 -7.09
N LYS A 48 5.94 -4.69 -5.89
CA LYS A 48 4.83 -4.34 -5.00
C LYS A 48 5.29 -4.39 -3.55
N ILE A 49 4.73 -3.53 -2.71
CA ILE A 49 4.98 -3.52 -1.26
C ILE A 49 3.67 -3.83 -0.53
N LYS A 50 3.74 -4.57 0.57
CA LYS A 50 2.62 -4.70 1.50
C LYS A 50 2.38 -3.36 2.21
N SER A 51 1.15 -3.07 2.60
CA SER A 51 0.84 -1.85 3.34
C SER A 51 1.74 -1.71 4.58
N PRO A 52 2.21 -0.49 4.89
CA PRO A 52 3.00 -0.25 6.09
C PRO A 52 2.19 -0.50 7.36
N LEU A 53 2.86 -0.92 8.44
CA LEU A 53 2.24 -1.00 9.76
C LEU A 53 2.34 0.34 10.51
N CYS A 54 1.23 0.78 11.09
CA CYS A 54 1.17 1.94 11.98
C CYS A 54 0.26 1.61 13.18
N CYS A 55 0.66 1.99 14.38
CA CYS A 55 -0.07 1.68 15.63
C CYS A 55 -0.33 0.17 15.85
N GLY A 56 0.52 -0.70 15.30
CA GLY A 56 0.40 -2.16 15.42
C GLY A 56 -0.56 -2.80 14.42
N GLU A 57 -1.11 -2.02 13.47
CA GLU A 57 -2.06 -2.49 12.47
C GLU A 57 -1.60 -2.13 11.05
N ASP A 58 -2.00 -2.94 10.08
CA ASP A 58 -1.75 -2.68 8.65
C ASP A 58 -2.56 -1.45 8.24
N MET A 59 -1.89 -0.44 7.68
CA MET A 59 -2.59 0.75 7.21
C MET A 59 -3.44 0.39 6.00
N SER A 60 -4.69 0.83 5.98
CA SER A 60 -5.59 0.61 4.84
C SER A 60 -5.54 1.82 3.88
N CYS A 61 -5.72 1.57 2.59
CA CYS A 61 -5.93 2.66 1.65
C CYS A 61 -7.31 3.30 1.89
N SER A 62 -7.34 4.61 2.14
CA SER A 62 -8.57 5.40 2.20
C SER A 62 -8.91 5.85 0.79
N VAL A 63 -9.43 4.92 -0.03
CA VAL A 63 -9.91 5.23 -1.39
C VAL A 63 -11.24 5.99 -1.31
#